data_AF-A0A1M3MVT6-F1
#
_entry.id   AF-A0A1M3MVT6-F1
#
_cell.length_a   1.000
_cell.length_b   1.000
_cell.length_c   1.000
_cell.angle_alpha   90.00
_cell.angle_beta   90.00
_cell.angle_gamma   90.00
#
_symmetry.space_group_name_H-M   'P 1'
#
loop_
_entity.id
_entity.type
_entity.pdbx_description
1 polymer ?
#
loop_
_entity_poly.entity_id
_entity_poly.type
_entity_poly.pdbx_seq_one_letter_code
_entity_poly.pdbx_strand_id
1 'polypeptide(L)'
;MDPQHTTSSPSRQAQWRTLACLEAWMLRPLPGDGRTLMTNVGTWVESAAPVAGRLRTVLLDSSSRLLAFALAALVVACGPGLQAPTERLAASEAAIRSAKALDAQGDERTALLVQLAEEEVAIARNRMYEGDNRRADLALQRAESDAELATMLIREKVATAAARKAREHLEAKTAVTE
;
A
#
# COMPACT_ATOMS: atom_id res chain seq x y z
N MET A 1 -20.85 -73.33 -16.01
CA MET A 1 -19.95 -72.83 -14.95
C MET A 1 -20.24 -71.36 -14.75
N ASP A 2 -20.88 -71.06 -13.63
CA ASP A 2 -20.75 -69.81 -12.87
C ASP A 2 -19.81 -70.17 -11.67
N PRO A 3 -19.15 -69.28 -10.88
CA PRO A 3 -19.43 -67.84 -10.69
C PRO A 3 -18.24 -66.90 -10.20
N GLN A 4 -18.57 -65.62 -9.94
CA GLN A 4 -18.08 -64.64 -8.92
C GLN A 4 -16.67 -63.99 -8.95
N HIS A 5 -16.61 -62.64 -8.93
CA HIS A 5 -16.46 -61.81 -7.70
C HIS A 5 -16.09 -60.31 -7.97
N THR A 6 -16.96 -59.38 -7.51
CA THR A 6 -16.68 -58.19 -6.65
C THR A 6 -15.79 -57.04 -7.20
N THR A 7 -15.95 -55.74 -6.94
CA THR A 7 -16.75 -54.92 -6.00
C THR A 7 -16.72 -53.45 -6.48
N SER A 8 -17.72 -52.70 -6.04
CA SER A 8 -18.00 -51.27 -6.14
C SER A 8 -16.87 -50.27 -5.81
N SER A 9 -16.83 -49.14 -6.54
CA SER A 9 -16.60 -47.80 -5.95
C SER A 9 -17.17 -46.68 -6.86
N PRO A 10 -18.15 -45.89 -6.40
CA PRO A 10 -18.74 -44.78 -7.16
C PRO A 10 -18.15 -43.44 -6.71
N SER A 11 -17.34 -42.77 -7.54
CA SER A 11 -16.92 -41.38 -7.21
C SER A 11 -16.64 -40.44 -8.38
N ARG A 12 -16.96 -40.79 -9.63
CA ARG A 12 -16.76 -39.86 -10.77
C ARG A 12 -17.96 -39.00 -11.17
N GLN A 13 -19.14 -39.19 -10.57
CA GLN A 13 -20.34 -38.42 -10.93
C GLN A 13 -20.67 -37.24 -9.99
N ALA A 14 -19.94 -37.06 -8.89
CA ALA A 14 -20.23 -36.01 -7.90
C ALA A 14 -19.53 -34.65 -8.18
N GLN A 15 -18.61 -34.58 -9.15
CA GLN A 15 -17.80 -33.36 -9.36
C GLN A 15 -18.45 -32.28 -10.22
N TRP A 16 -19.52 -32.57 -10.97
CA TRP A 16 -20.10 -31.58 -11.90
C TRP A 16 -21.20 -30.69 -11.29
N ARG A 17 -21.58 -30.89 -10.03
CA ARG A 17 -22.63 -30.09 -9.36
C ARG A 17 -22.11 -28.86 -8.61
N THR A 18 -20.81 -28.75 -8.37
CA THR A 18 -20.22 -27.63 -7.62
C THR A 18 -19.88 -26.40 -8.47
N LEU A 19 -19.80 -26.53 -9.79
CA LEU A 19 -19.47 -25.40 -10.68
C LEU A 19 -20.68 -24.51 -11.02
N ALA A 20 -21.92 -24.96 -10.82
CA ALA A 20 -23.12 -24.18 -11.12
C ALA A 20 -23.49 -23.14 -10.03
N CYS A 21 -22.88 -23.19 -8.83
CA CYS A 21 -23.16 -22.24 -7.75
C CYS A 21 -22.26 -21.00 -7.74
N LEU A 22 -21.14 -21.00 -8.49
CA LEU A 22 -20.15 -19.92 -8.43
C LEU A 22 -20.37 -18.79 -9.45
N GLU A 23 -21.14 -19.01 -10.52
CA GLU A 23 -21.45 -17.95 -11.50
C GLU A 23 -22.72 -17.13 -11.18
N ALA A 24 -23.52 -17.54 -10.19
CA ALA A 24 -24.77 -16.84 -9.84
C ALA A 24 -24.57 -15.61 -8.93
N TRP A 25 -23.34 -15.29 -8.53
CA TRP A 25 -23.02 -14.19 -7.60
C TRP A 25 -22.56 -12.89 -8.27
N MET A 26 -22.37 -12.85 -9.59
CA MET A 26 -21.74 -11.69 -10.25
C MET A 26 -22.66 -10.70 -10.95
N LEU A 27 -23.97 -10.93 -11.05
CA LEU A 27 -24.89 -9.94 -11.62
C LEU A 27 -26.19 -9.84 -10.82
N ARG A 28 -26.19 -8.97 -9.80
CA ARG A 28 -27.45 -8.41 -9.30
C ARG A 28 -27.31 -6.94 -8.90
N PRO A 29 -28.04 -6.02 -9.57
CA PRO A 29 -28.04 -4.60 -9.23
C PRO A 29 -28.86 -4.36 -7.96
N LEU A 30 -28.42 -3.39 -7.15
CA LEU A 30 -29.10 -2.92 -5.93
C LEU A 30 -30.27 -1.99 -6.29
N PRO A 31 -31.49 -2.22 -5.76
CA PRO A 31 -32.43 -1.15 -5.52
C PRO A 31 -32.49 -0.86 -4.02
N GLY A 32 -32.26 0.40 -3.68
CA GLY A 32 -32.63 0.93 -2.38
C GLY A 32 -34.16 0.95 -2.24
N ASP A 33 -34.66 0.50 -1.10
CA ASP A 33 -35.77 1.18 -0.46
C ASP A 33 -35.77 0.89 1.04
N GLY A 34 -36.08 1.94 1.80
CA GLY A 34 -36.15 1.90 3.25
C GLY A 34 -37.50 1.40 3.73
N ARG A 35 -37.51 0.90 4.98
CA ARG A 35 -38.69 0.64 5.82
C ARG A 35 -39.63 -0.46 5.33
N THR A 36 -39.50 -1.63 5.96
CA THR A 36 -40.62 -2.29 6.66
C THR A 36 -40.12 -3.31 7.68
N LEU A 37 -40.30 -2.96 8.96
CA LEU A 37 -40.83 -3.76 10.08
C LEU A 37 -40.31 -5.21 10.25
N MET A 38 -39.48 -5.45 11.27
CA MET A 38 -39.94 -6.05 12.54
C MET A 38 -40.93 -7.21 12.35
N THR A 39 -40.43 -8.44 12.49
CA THR A 39 -40.85 -9.49 13.44
C THR A 39 -40.37 -10.83 12.91
N ASN A 40 -39.35 -11.41 13.53
CA ASN A 40 -39.20 -12.84 13.84
C ASN A 40 -37.73 -13.17 14.16
N VAL A 41 -37.27 -12.77 15.34
CA VAL A 41 -36.06 -13.33 15.96
C VAL A 41 -36.52 -13.93 17.29
N GLY A 42 -37.27 -15.03 17.19
CA GLY A 42 -38.00 -15.60 18.32
C GLY A 42 -37.99 -17.12 18.42
N THR A 43 -37.07 -17.84 17.75
CA THR A 43 -37.06 -19.31 17.83
C THR A 43 -35.66 -19.93 17.69
N TRP A 44 -34.67 -19.52 18.47
CA TRP A 44 -33.41 -20.31 18.63
C TRP A 44 -32.74 -20.13 20.00
N VAL A 45 -33.51 -20.06 21.10
CA VAL A 45 -32.94 -20.08 22.47
C VAL A 45 -33.69 -21.09 23.33
N GLU A 46 -33.75 -22.34 22.88
CA GLU A 46 -34.30 -23.44 23.69
C GLU A 46 -33.56 -24.74 23.41
N SER A 47 -32.27 -24.78 23.74
CA SER A 47 -31.52 -26.02 23.92
C SER A 47 -30.18 -25.78 24.64
N ALA A 48 -30.22 -25.54 25.96
CA ALA A 48 -29.13 -25.90 26.87
C ALA A 48 -29.63 -25.82 28.32
N ALA A 49 -30.02 -26.96 28.86
CA ALA A 49 -30.23 -27.16 30.29
C ALA A 49 -28.90 -26.95 31.07
N PRO A 50 -28.98 -26.77 32.42
CA PRO A 50 -28.04 -25.96 33.18
C PRO A 50 -26.79 -26.73 33.62
N VAL A 51 -25.60 -26.20 33.31
CA VAL A 51 -24.36 -26.57 34.02
C VAL A 51 -24.24 -25.70 35.26
N ALA A 52 -25.06 -26.03 36.25
CA ALA A 52 -24.82 -25.60 37.63
C ALA A 52 -23.57 -26.32 38.13
N GLY A 53 -22.44 -25.63 38.21
CA GLY A 53 -21.26 -26.21 38.85
C GLY A 53 -19.90 -25.62 38.50
N ARG A 54 -19.73 -24.28 38.49
CA ARG A 54 -18.40 -23.68 38.77
C ARG A 54 -18.40 -22.17 39.06
N LEU A 55 -19.45 -21.62 39.65
CA LEU A 55 -19.42 -20.26 40.20
C LEU A 55 -18.82 -20.28 41.62
N ARG A 56 -17.55 -20.66 41.71
CA ARG A 56 -16.73 -20.38 42.88
C ARG A 56 -15.52 -19.59 42.41
N THR A 57 -15.66 -18.27 42.55
CA THR A 57 -14.54 -17.36 42.79
C THR A 57 -13.43 -17.39 41.75
N VAL A 58 -13.65 -16.76 40.59
CA VAL A 58 -12.54 -16.00 39.99
C VAL A 58 -12.47 -14.68 40.76
N LEU A 59 -11.93 -14.81 41.97
CA LEU A 59 -11.36 -13.73 42.74
C LEU A 59 -10.44 -12.90 41.85
N LEU A 60 -10.48 -11.58 42.09
CA LEU A 60 -9.37 -10.64 41.94
C LEU A 60 -8.04 -11.34 41.56
N ASP A 61 -7.68 -11.27 40.29
CA ASP A 61 -6.30 -11.50 39.89
C ASP A 61 -5.80 -10.27 39.11
N SER A 62 -4.85 -9.56 39.74
CA SER A 62 -4.07 -8.46 39.18
C SER A 62 -3.46 -8.82 37.81
N SER A 63 -3.22 -10.10 37.58
CA SER A 63 -2.67 -10.68 36.36
C SER A 63 -3.60 -10.53 35.15
N SER A 64 -4.92 -10.63 35.36
CA SER A 64 -5.94 -10.51 34.30
C SER A 64 -6.11 -9.06 33.82
N ARG A 65 -5.83 -8.09 34.69
CA ARG A 65 -5.88 -6.66 34.34
C ARG A 65 -4.69 -6.25 33.47
N LEU A 66 -3.51 -6.81 33.74
CA LEU A 66 -2.31 -6.57 32.93
C LEU A 66 -2.46 -7.13 31.51
N LEU A 67 -3.09 -8.31 31.38
CA LEU A 67 -3.30 -8.94 30.08
C LEU A 67 -4.36 -8.19 29.25
N ALA A 68 -5.42 -7.67 29.89
CA ALA A 68 -6.40 -6.81 29.23
C ALA A 68 -5.83 -5.45 28.79
N PHE A 69 -4.96 -4.83 29.61
CA PHE A 69 -4.27 -3.59 29.24
C PHE A 69 -3.28 -3.80 28.09
N ALA A 70 -2.53 -4.91 28.09
CA ALA A 70 -1.61 -5.25 26.99
C ALA A 70 -2.36 -5.47 25.67
N LEU A 71 -3.52 -6.14 25.71
CA LEU A 71 -4.35 -6.35 24.53
C LEU A 71 -4.99 -5.04 24.02
N ALA A 72 -5.43 -4.16 24.93
CA ALA A 72 -5.95 -2.84 24.57
C ALA A 72 -4.88 -1.92 23.96
N ALA A 73 -3.63 -2.01 24.42
CA ALA A 73 -2.51 -1.24 23.87
C ALA A 73 -2.18 -1.64 22.41
N LEU A 74 -2.39 -2.91 22.03
CA LEU A 74 -2.18 -3.40 20.67
C LEU A 74 -3.17 -2.82 19.65
N VAL A 75 -4.38 -2.41 20.08
CA VAL A 75 -5.40 -1.82 19.18
C VAL A 75 -5.13 -0.34 18.87
N VAL A 76 -4.45 0.37 19.77
CA VAL A 76 -4.08 1.79 19.59
C VAL A 76 -2.88 1.96 18.64
N ALA A 77 -2.15 0.88 18.30
CA ALA A 77 -1.05 0.92 17.36
C ALA A 77 -1.48 1.11 15.89
N CYS A 78 -2.78 0.97 15.58
CA CYS A 78 -3.32 1.39 14.29
C CYS A 78 -3.55 2.90 14.32
N GLY A 79 -2.49 3.65 14.01
CA GLY A 79 -2.50 5.11 14.05
C GLY A 79 -3.69 5.73 13.30
N PRO A 80 -4.15 6.92 13.72
CA PRO A 80 -5.30 7.60 13.13
C PRO A 80 -5.12 7.72 11.62
N GLY A 81 -6.20 7.47 10.88
CA GLY A 81 -6.22 7.45 9.41
C GLY A 81 -5.41 8.59 8.82
N LEU A 82 -4.44 8.23 7.97
CA LEU A 82 -3.49 9.18 7.41
C LEU A 82 -4.26 10.24 6.61
N GLN A 83 -4.12 11.51 6.99
CA GLN A 83 -4.66 12.63 6.23
C GLN A 83 -4.00 12.65 4.84
N ALA A 84 -4.71 13.21 3.84
CA ALA A 84 -4.19 13.30 2.50
C ALA A 84 -2.85 14.09 2.48
N PRO A 85 -1.77 13.55 1.90
CA PRO A 85 -0.42 14.13 1.95
C PRO A 85 -0.26 15.31 0.98
N THR A 86 -1.06 16.37 1.16
CA THR A 86 -1.10 17.55 0.29
C THR A 86 0.16 18.41 0.38
N GLU A 87 0.73 18.54 1.57
CA GLU A 87 1.99 19.27 1.78
C GLU A 87 3.15 18.61 1.04
N ARG A 88 3.27 17.27 1.14
CA ARG A 88 4.28 16.52 0.38
C ARG A 88 4.07 16.58 -1.11
N LEU A 89 2.82 16.59 -1.58
CA LEU A 89 2.52 16.75 -3.00
C LEU A 89 3.02 18.09 -3.52
N ALA A 90 2.83 19.17 -2.76
CA ALA A 90 3.36 20.48 -3.12
C ALA A 90 4.89 20.51 -3.11
N ALA A 91 5.52 19.87 -2.12
CA ALA A 91 6.98 19.77 -2.00
C ALA A 91 7.61 19.01 -3.17
N SER A 92 7.09 17.83 -3.51
CA SER A 92 7.61 17.02 -4.62
C SER A 92 7.43 17.72 -5.97
N GLU A 93 6.30 18.37 -6.20
CA GLU A 93 6.10 19.18 -7.41
C GLU A 93 7.07 20.37 -7.50
N ALA A 94 7.37 21.02 -6.37
CA ALA A 94 8.35 22.10 -6.32
C ALA A 94 9.77 21.57 -6.65
N ALA A 95 10.15 20.42 -6.12
CA ALA A 95 11.42 19.76 -6.43
C ALA A 95 11.52 19.37 -7.91
N ILE A 96 10.45 18.81 -8.50
CA ILE A 96 10.42 18.46 -9.93
C ILE A 96 10.57 19.72 -10.80
N ARG A 97 9.88 20.81 -10.45
CA ARG A 97 10.00 22.08 -11.20
C ARG A 97 11.41 22.65 -11.13
N SER A 98 12.07 22.58 -9.97
CA SER A 98 13.44 23.08 -9.83
C SER A 98 14.44 22.21 -10.61
N ALA A 99 14.30 20.88 -10.56
CA ALA A 99 15.11 19.96 -11.34
C ALA A 99 14.93 20.20 -12.86
N LYS A 100 13.68 20.31 -13.35
CA LYS A 100 13.37 20.62 -14.76
C LYS A 100 13.99 21.92 -15.24
N ALA A 101 13.95 22.97 -14.42
CA ALA A 101 14.52 24.26 -14.77
C ALA A 101 16.05 24.18 -14.96
N LEU A 102 16.71 23.29 -14.22
CA LEU A 102 18.16 23.07 -14.28
C LEU A 102 18.56 22.05 -15.37
N ASP A 103 17.67 21.13 -15.73
CA ASP A 103 17.91 20.04 -16.69
C ASP A 103 18.04 20.49 -18.16
N ALA A 104 17.82 21.77 -18.44
CA ALA A 104 18.09 22.40 -19.75
C ALA A 104 19.54 22.19 -20.26
N GLN A 105 20.44 21.67 -19.42
CA GLN A 105 21.81 21.30 -19.78
C GLN A 105 21.97 19.90 -20.42
N GLY A 106 20.86 19.19 -20.68
CA GLY A 106 20.80 18.02 -21.56
C GLY A 106 21.62 16.84 -21.08
N ASP A 107 21.41 16.40 -19.83
CA ASP A 107 21.93 15.12 -19.35
C ASP A 107 20.82 14.06 -19.35
N GLU A 108 21.09 12.94 -20.01
CA GLU A 108 20.08 11.89 -20.23
C GLU A 108 19.67 11.20 -18.92
N ARG A 109 20.61 11.09 -17.97
CA ARG A 109 20.35 10.47 -16.65
C ARG A 109 19.44 11.32 -15.77
N THR A 110 19.60 12.63 -15.82
CA THR A 110 18.81 13.60 -15.06
C THR A 110 17.42 13.76 -15.66
N ALA A 111 17.30 13.78 -16.99
CA ALA A 111 16.01 13.72 -17.67
C ALA A 111 15.18 12.48 -17.26
N LEU A 112 15.81 11.30 -17.15
CA LEU A 112 15.13 10.07 -16.72
C LEU A 112 14.59 10.16 -15.27
N LEU A 113 15.38 10.71 -14.35
CA LEU A 113 14.97 10.88 -12.95
C LEU A 113 13.78 11.84 -12.81
N VAL A 114 13.80 12.94 -13.58
CA VAL A 114 12.69 13.88 -13.63
C VAL A 114 11.42 13.22 -14.16
N GLN A 115 11.52 12.41 -15.22
CA GLN A 115 10.38 11.66 -15.76
C GLN A 115 9.83 10.66 -14.73
N LEU A 116 10.70 9.89 -14.06
CA LEU A 116 10.27 8.94 -13.03
C LEU A 116 9.56 9.65 -11.86
N ALA A 117 10.08 10.80 -11.43
CA ALA A 117 9.45 11.58 -10.38
C ALA A 117 8.04 12.07 -10.77
N GLU A 118 7.83 12.46 -12.03
CA GLU A 118 6.50 12.84 -12.53
C GLU A 118 5.52 11.68 -12.53
N GLU A 119 5.97 10.49 -12.93
CA GLU A 119 5.17 9.27 -12.91
C GLU A 119 4.76 8.90 -11.47
N GLU A 120 5.69 8.95 -10.53
CA GLU A 120 5.42 8.67 -9.11
C GLU A 120 4.43 9.68 -8.51
N VAL A 121 4.49 10.97 -8.89
CA VAL A 121 3.47 11.96 -8.49
C VAL A 121 2.11 11.64 -9.13
N ALA A 122 2.07 11.18 -10.37
CA ALA A 122 0.81 10.77 -11.01
C ALA A 122 0.19 9.55 -10.29
N ILE A 123 1.02 8.55 -9.94
CA ILE A 123 0.61 7.38 -9.14
C ILE A 123 0.10 7.84 -7.77
N ALA A 124 0.81 8.75 -7.11
CA ALA A 124 0.42 9.29 -5.82
C ALA A 124 -0.93 10.00 -5.87
N ARG A 125 -1.18 10.84 -6.89
CA ARG A 125 -2.48 11.47 -7.12
C ARG A 125 -3.60 10.44 -7.22
N ASN A 126 -3.39 9.38 -8.01
CA ASN A 126 -4.40 8.33 -8.14
C ASN A 126 -4.69 7.65 -6.78
N ARG A 127 -3.65 7.33 -6.02
CA ARG A 127 -3.80 6.74 -4.67
C ARG A 127 -4.48 7.69 -3.67
N MET A 128 -4.26 9.00 -3.78
CA MET A 128 -4.98 10.00 -2.99
C MET A 128 -6.47 10.01 -3.31
N TYR A 129 -6.86 9.87 -4.59
CA TYR A 129 -8.26 9.75 -4.99
C TYR A 129 -8.90 8.44 -4.51
N GLU A 130 -8.14 7.34 -4.49
CA GLU A 130 -8.56 6.04 -3.96
C GLU A 130 -8.65 6.02 -2.41
N GLY A 131 -8.16 7.07 -1.75
CA GLY A 131 -8.10 7.17 -0.28
C GLY A 131 -6.92 6.42 0.36
N ASP A 132 -6.03 5.83 -0.43
CA ASP A 132 -4.79 5.18 0.05
C ASP A 132 -3.68 6.23 0.26
N ASN A 133 -3.92 7.10 1.25
CA ASN A 133 -3.03 8.21 1.59
C ASN A 133 -1.64 7.75 2.04
N ARG A 134 -1.53 6.54 2.64
CA ARG A 134 -0.25 6.00 3.08
C ARG A 134 0.63 5.60 1.90
N ARG A 135 0.06 4.89 0.92
CA ARG A 135 0.83 4.54 -0.28
C ARG A 135 1.05 5.74 -1.20
N ALA A 136 0.18 6.74 -1.15
CA ALA A 136 0.43 8.02 -1.81
C ALA A 136 1.63 8.74 -1.20
N ASP A 137 1.70 8.84 0.13
CA ASP A 137 2.80 9.50 0.85
C ASP A 137 4.16 8.87 0.49
N LEU A 138 4.24 7.54 0.44
CA LEU A 138 5.46 6.83 0.04
C LEU A 138 5.87 7.10 -1.41
N ALA A 139 4.91 7.18 -2.33
CA ALA A 139 5.20 7.52 -3.73
C ALA A 139 5.69 8.97 -3.85
N LEU A 140 5.11 9.91 -3.10
CA LEU A 140 5.56 11.31 -3.06
C LEU A 140 6.97 11.45 -2.49
N GLN A 141 7.29 10.72 -1.42
CA GLN A 141 8.66 10.70 -0.86
C GLN A 141 9.70 10.22 -1.87
N ARG A 142 9.34 9.19 -2.66
CA ARG A 142 10.21 8.70 -3.72
C ARG A 142 10.41 9.74 -4.81
N ALA A 143 9.32 10.34 -5.30
CA ALA A 143 9.38 11.39 -6.31
C ALA A 143 10.23 12.60 -5.86
N GLU A 144 10.09 13.02 -4.61
CA GLU A 144 10.90 14.10 -4.01
C GLU A 144 12.38 13.74 -4.02
N SER A 145 12.74 12.53 -3.55
CA SER A 145 14.12 12.06 -3.55
C SER A 145 14.73 11.94 -4.95
N ASP A 146 13.97 11.50 -5.95
CA ASP A 146 14.44 11.37 -7.34
C ASP A 146 14.70 12.75 -7.96
N ALA A 147 13.83 13.74 -7.69
CA ALA A 147 14.02 15.11 -8.15
C ALA A 147 15.20 15.82 -7.47
N GLU A 148 15.41 15.57 -6.18
CA GLU A 148 16.59 16.06 -5.45
C GLU A 148 17.88 15.44 -5.99
N LEU A 149 17.88 14.13 -6.25
CA LEU A 149 19.02 13.44 -6.87
C LEU A 149 19.34 14.04 -8.24
N ALA A 150 18.33 14.28 -9.08
CA ALA A 150 18.52 14.92 -10.38
C ALA A 150 19.18 16.30 -10.22
N THR A 151 18.70 17.10 -9.28
CA THR A 151 19.28 18.43 -8.99
C THR A 151 20.76 18.35 -8.59
N MET A 152 21.14 17.35 -7.78
CA MET A 152 22.53 17.17 -7.36
C MET A 152 23.43 16.70 -8.51
N LEU A 153 22.96 15.80 -9.36
CA LEU A 153 23.70 15.37 -10.55
C LEU A 153 23.95 16.51 -11.53
N ILE A 154 22.97 17.42 -11.71
CA ILE A 154 23.18 18.62 -12.53
C ILE A 154 24.27 19.51 -11.93
N ARG A 155 24.24 19.73 -10.61
CA ARG A 155 25.28 20.51 -9.91
C ARG A 155 26.65 19.86 -10.03
N GLU A 156 26.74 18.54 -9.94
CA GLU A 156 27.97 17.78 -10.16
C GLU A 156 28.50 17.99 -11.58
N LYS A 157 27.65 17.86 -12.61
CA LYS A 157 28.04 18.10 -14.01
C LYS A 157 28.59 19.50 -14.23
N VAL A 158 27.95 20.51 -13.64
CA VAL A 158 28.42 21.91 -13.72
C VAL A 158 29.77 22.07 -13.01
N ALA A 159 29.91 21.53 -11.80
CA ALA A 159 31.14 21.63 -11.03
C ALA A 159 32.32 20.91 -11.71
N THR A 160 32.08 19.71 -12.26
CA THR A 160 33.09 18.93 -12.99
C THR A 160 33.50 19.60 -14.30
N ALA A 161 32.55 20.18 -15.05
CA ALA A 161 32.86 20.96 -16.24
C ALA A 161 33.69 22.21 -15.92
N ALA A 162 33.35 22.94 -14.85
CA ALA A 162 34.11 24.10 -14.39
C ALA A 162 35.53 23.72 -13.95
N ALA A 163 35.68 22.62 -13.20
CA ALA A 163 36.99 22.12 -12.77
C ALA A 163 37.86 21.70 -13.96
N ARG A 164 37.29 21.02 -14.97
CA ARG A 164 38.00 20.65 -16.20
C ARG A 164 38.51 21.88 -16.95
N LYS A 165 37.65 22.87 -17.16
CA LYS A 165 38.02 24.12 -17.83
C LYS A 165 39.13 24.87 -17.08
N ALA A 166 39.08 24.89 -15.74
CA ALA A 166 40.14 25.49 -14.93
C ALA A 166 41.49 24.77 -15.11
N ARG A 167 41.50 23.44 -15.19
CA ARG A 167 42.72 22.65 -15.46
C ARG A 167 43.29 22.94 -16.85
N GLU A 168 42.44 22.95 -17.88
CA GLU A 168 42.85 23.30 -19.25
C GLU A 168 43.49 24.70 -19.31
N HIS A 169 42.96 25.68 -18.57
CA HIS A 169 43.56 27.03 -18.48
C HIS A 169 44.92 27.05 -17.77
N LEU A 170 45.14 26.20 -16.77
CA LEU A 170 46.44 26.10 -16.09
C LEU A 170 47.48 25.45 -17.01
N GLU A 171 47.12 24.35 -17.65
CA GLU A 171 47.99 23.63 -18.60
C GLU A 171 48.38 24.54 -19.79
N ALA A 172 47.42 25.30 -20.33
CA ALA A 172 47.69 26.27 -21.38
C ALA A 172 48.62 27.40 -20.92
N LYS A 173 48.48 27.88 -19.68
CA LYS A 173 49.37 28.92 -19.14
C LYS A 173 50.79 28.40 -18.92
N THR A 174 50.95 27.15 -18.47
CA THR A 174 52.28 26.55 -18.25
C THR A 174 52.98 26.22 -19.57
N ALA A 175 52.25 25.87 -20.63
CA ALA A 175 52.82 25.59 -21.95
C ALA A 175 53.33 26.83 -22.71
N VAL A 176 52.92 28.03 -22.32
CA VAL A 176 53.39 29.30 -22.92
C VAL A 176 54.68 29.80 -22.26
N THR A 177 55.05 29.25 -21.10
CA THR A 177 56.21 29.68 -20.32
C THR A 177 57.49 28.85 -20.53
N GLU A 178 57.44 27.81 -21.36
CA GLU A 178 58.61 27.10 -21.91
C GLU A 178 58.91 27.56 -23.33
#